data_AF-A0A2M9BNA5-F1
#
_entry.id   AF-A0A2M9BNA5-F1
#
_cell.length_a   1.000
_cell.length_b   1.000
_cell.length_c   1.000
_cell.angle_alpha   90.00
_cell.angle_beta   90.00
_cell.angle_gamma   90.00
#
_symmetry.space_group_name_H-M   'P 1'
#
loop_
_entity.id
_entity.type
_entity.pdbx_description
1 polymer ?
#
loop_
_entity_poly.entity_id
_entity_poly.type
_entity_poly.pdbx_seq_one_letter_code
_entity_poly.pdbx_strand_id
1 'polypeptide(L)'
;MKNLQIPVKPHILKYLQFYLGTEYSLSESDPYGLMLFGLLRRPVTDSRKDELVAKYTGRFVVSYGAYSPQQFGLKNLTGKTVYLFNSFVHSLLKQDLHSYVDLMTDMGNQVKYSIECFMLKYGFEESDIAYDTLLKSYQRFVEERKASKKKGPAVTPRKALKDLQRNLTRIAAIAPLPAAGLRQMSV
;
A
#
# COMPACT_ATOMS: atom_id res chain seq x y z
N MET A 1 16.58 -9.62 23.64
CA MET A 1 15.34 -9.37 22.87
C MET A 1 15.30 -10.37 21.72
N LYS A 2 14.14 -10.94 21.37
CA LYS A 2 14.05 -11.84 20.22
C LYS A 2 13.99 -10.99 18.96
N ASN A 3 14.92 -11.22 18.03
CA ASN A 3 14.97 -10.52 16.76
C ASN A 3 14.49 -11.48 15.65
N LEU A 4 13.70 -10.97 14.73
CA LEU A 4 13.22 -11.66 13.55
C LEU A 4 14.03 -11.19 12.34
N GLN A 5 14.65 -12.11 11.61
CA GLN A 5 15.37 -11.78 10.38
C GLN A 5 14.51 -12.10 9.16
N ILE A 6 14.15 -11.08 8.39
CA ILE A 6 13.28 -11.20 7.23
C ILE A 6 14.14 -11.18 5.96
N PRO A 7 14.10 -12.22 5.11
CA PRO A 7 14.73 -12.21 3.79
C PRO A 7 14.11 -11.11 2.92
N VAL A 8 14.93 -10.22 2.37
CA VAL A 8 14.47 -9.14 1.49
C VAL A 8 15.39 -8.96 0.28
N LYS A 9 14.86 -8.37 -0.78
CA LYS A 9 15.69 -7.96 -1.93
C LYS A 9 16.62 -6.81 -1.53
N PRO A 10 17.82 -6.67 -2.14
CA PRO A 10 18.78 -5.60 -1.81
C PRO A 10 18.20 -4.17 -1.86
N HIS A 11 17.53 -3.79 -2.96
CA HIS A 11 16.88 -2.47 -3.07
C HIS A 11 15.77 -2.26 -2.01
N ILE A 12 15.06 -3.33 -1.63
CA ILE A 12 14.02 -3.26 -0.58
C ILE A 12 14.69 -3.02 0.77
N LEU A 13 15.83 -3.66 1.06
CA LEU A 13 16.58 -3.43 2.28
C LEU A 13 17.04 -1.98 2.41
N LYS A 14 17.66 -1.43 1.36
CA LYS A 14 18.10 -0.02 1.33
C LYS A 14 16.92 0.94 1.53
N TYR A 15 15.79 0.66 0.90
CA TYR A 15 14.56 1.43 1.08
C TYR A 15 14.03 1.35 2.54
N LEU A 16 13.93 0.15 3.11
CA LEU A 16 13.48 -0.03 4.50
C LEU A 16 14.42 0.64 5.50
N GLN A 17 15.73 0.54 5.29
CA GLN A 17 16.74 1.17 6.17
C GLN A 17 16.66 2.69 6.11
N PHE A 18 16.36 3.28 4.96
CA PHE A 18 16.17 4.72 4.83
C PHE A 18 14.98 5.24 5.65
N TYR A 19 13.86 4.52 5.66
CA TYR A 19 12.63 4.97 6.35
C TYR A 19 12.53 4.53 7.81
N LEU A 20 12.98 3.33 8.13
CA LEU A 20 12.77 2.70 9.45
C LEU A 20 14.07 2.62 10.26
N GLY A 21 15.22 2.88 9.66
CA GLY A 21 16.54 2.68 10.27
C GLY A 21 17.05 1.24 10.16
N THR A 22 18.23 1.01 10.73
CA THR A 22 18.91 -0.30 10.73
C THR A 22 18.25 -1.32 11.65
N GLU A 23 17.66 -0.86 12.76
CA GLU A 23 16.99 -1.68 13.76
C GLU A 23 15.54 -1.21 13.91
N TYR A 24 14.63 -1.93 13.25
CA TYR A 24 13.22 -1.61 13.32
C TYR A 24 12.54 -2.37 14.47
N SER A 25 11.85 -1.66 15.35
CA SER A 25 10.96 -2.27 16.34
C SER A 25 9.55 -2.38 15.76
N LEU A 26 8.98 -3.58 15.79
CA LEU A 26 7.63 -3.84 15.30
C LEU A 26 6.63 -2.89 15.97
N SER A 27 5.87 -2.13 15.16
CA SER A 27 4.84 -1.22 15.64
C SER A 27 3.57 -1.29 14.79
N GLU A 28 2.40 -1.32 15.43
CA GLU A 28 1.11 -1.23 14.72
C GLU A 28 0.76 0.20 14.27
N SER A 29 1.55 1.20 14.69
CA SER A 29 1.33 2.61 14.33
C SER A 29 1.74 2.94 12.89
N ASP A 30 2.61 2.13 12.28
CA ASP A 30 3.13 2.34 10.94
C ASP A 30 2.66 1.24 9.98
N PRO A 31 2.56 1.53 8.67
CA PRO A 31 2.00 0.58 7.71
C PRO A 31 2.87 -0.67 7.52
N TYR A 32 4.17 -0.61 7.80
CA TYR A 32 5.08 -1.76 7.67
C TYR A 32 4.84 -2.75 8.78
N GLY A 33 4.79 -2.28 10.02
CA GLY A 33 4.54 -3.11 11.18
C GLY A 33 3.11 -3.64 11.21
N LEU A 34 2.11 -2.85 10.81
CA LEU A 34 0.73 -3.35 10.65
C LEU A 34 0.64 -4.52 9.65
N MET A 35 1.30 -4.38 8.49
CA MET A 35 1.36 -5.44 7.48
C MET A 35 2.10 -6.68 8.00
N LEU A 36 3.27 -6.49 8.62
CA LEU A 36 4.05 -7.60 9.20
C LEU A 36 3.28 -8.31 10.31
N PHE A 37 2.62 -7.57 11.19
CA PHE A 37 1.83 -8.11 12.29
C PHE A 37 0.68 -8.98 11.76
N GLY A 38 -0.01 -8.51 10.71
CA GLY A 38 -1.03 -9.28 10.01
C GLY A 38 -0.50 -10.59 9.42
N LEU A 39 0.66 -10.54 8.77
CA LEU A 39 1.32 -11.71 8.17
C LEU A 39 1.82 -12.72 9.23
N LEU A 40 2.32 -12.24 10.37
CA LEU A 40 2.85 -13.08 11.45
C LEU A 40 1.73 -13.81 12.22
N ARG A 41 0.55 -13.19 12.37
CA ARG A 41 -0.59 -13.83 13.05
C ARG A 41 -1.24 -14.92 12.21
N ARG A 42 -1.26 -14.76 10.88
CA ARG A 42 -1.90 -15.70 9.94
C ARG A 42 -0.92 -16.10 8.85
N PRO A 43 0.09 -16.93 9.19
CA PRO A 43 1.05 -17.38 8.21
C PRO A 43 0.34 -18.19 7.13
N VAL A 44 0.62 -17.85 5.88
CA VAL A 44 0.10 -18.59 4.73
C VAL A 44 1.20 -19.51 4.26
N THR A 45 0.96 -20.81 4.23
CA THR A 45 1.93 -21.80 3.75
C THR A 45 1.81 -21.96 2.24
N ASP A 46 2.92 -21.85 1.52
CA ASP A 46 3.02 -22.15 0.09
C ASP A 46 4.49 -22.45 -0.25
N SER A 47 4.80 -23.73 -0.44
CA SER A 47 6.17 -24.21 -0.65
C SER A 47 6.82 -23.66 -1.92
N ARG A 48 6.02 -23.30 -2.93
CA ARG A 48 6.55 -22.76 -4.20
C ARG A 48 7.25 -21.42 -4.03
N LYS A 49 6.95 -20.69 -2.95
CA LYS A 49 7.55 -19.38 -2.68
C LYS A 49 8.85 -19.49 -1.89
N ASP A 50 9.13 -20.62 -1.24
CA ASP A 50 10.33 -20.80 -0.43
C ASP A 50 11.60 -20.75 -1.30
N GLU A 51 11.58 -21.37 -2.47
CA GLU A 51 12.69 -21.32 -3.45
C GLU A 51 12.98 -19.91 -3.98
N LEU A 52 11.94 -19.09 -4.17
CA LEU A 52 12.11 -17.71 -4.62
C LEU A 52 12.70 -16.83 -3.52
N VAL A 53 12.28 -17.05 -2.28
CA VAL A 53 12.76 -16.33 -1.10
C VAL A 53 14.20 -16.71 -0.74
N ALA A 54 14.64 -17.93 -1.07
CA ALA A 54 16.04 -18.33 -0.90
C ALA A 54 17.02 -17.45 -1.69
N LYS A 55 16.58 -16.82 -2.79
CA LYS A 55 17.40 -15.89 -3.58
C LYS A 55 17.52 -14.50 -2.96
N TYR A 56 16.79 -14.20 -1.89
CA TYR A 56 16.82 -12.91 -1.23
C TYR A 56 18.03 -12.83 -0.31
N THR A 57 19.01 -12.03 -0.71
CA THR A 57 20.31 -11.88 -0.02
C THR A 57 20.25 -10.91 1.16
N GLY A 58 19.35 -9.93 1.13
CA GLY A 58 19.17 -8.97 2.21
C GLY A 58 18.49 -9.59 3.42
N ARG A 59 18.89 -9.15 4.62
CA ARG A 59 18.26 -9.54 5.90
C ARG A 59 17.82 -8.28 6.63
N PHE A 60 16.52 -8.06 6.70
CA PHE A 60 15.94 -6.97 7.48
C PHE A 60 15.68 -7.45 8.90
N VAL A 61 16.28 -6.79 9.89
CA VAL A 61 16.17 -7.19 11.30
C VAL A 61 15.03 -6.44 11.96
N VAL A 62 14.07 -7.19 12.50
CA VAL A 62 12.89 -6.65 13.19
C VAL A 62 12.91 -7.12 14.64
N SER A 63 12.97 -6.19 15.58
CA SER A 63 12.75 -6.47 17.00
C SER A 63 11.25 -6.58 17.27
N TYR A 64 10.83 -7.58 18.05
CA TYR A 64 9.43 -7.66 18.48
C TYR A 64 9.01 -6.53 19.44
N GLY A 65 9.97 -5.79 20.01
CA GLY A 65 9.68 -4.73 20.97
C GLY A 65 8.88 -5.24 22.16
N ALA A 66 7.72 -4.62 22.41
CA ALA A 66 6.79 -5.00 23.48
C ALA A 66 5.90 -6.22 23.14
N TYR A 67 5.88 -6.68 21.89
CA TYR A 67 4.96 -7.72 21.44
C TYR A 67 5.54 -9.12 21.70
N SER A 68 5.12 -9.77 22.78
CA SER A 68 5.51 -11.16 23.04
C SER A 68 4.90 -12.13 22.00
N PRO A 69 5.70 -12.92 21.25
CA PRO A 69 5.18 -13.83 20.23
C PRO A 69 4.13 -14.82 20.77
N GLN A 70 4.29 -15.27 22.01
CA GLN A 70 3.36 -16.20 22.66
C GLN A 70 2.01 -15.55 22.99
N GLN A 71 2.03 -14.31 23.47
CA GLN A 71 0.82 -13.58 23.86
C GLN A 71 0.01 -13.13 22.63
N PHE A 72 0.69 -12.71 21.57
CA PHE A 72 0.06 -12.17 20.37
C PHE A 72 -0.16 -13.23 19.27
N GLY A 73 0.27 -14.48 19.50
CA GLY A 73 0.14 -15.58 18.54
C GLY A 73 0.96 -15.35 17.27
N LEU A 74 2.12 -14.71 17.39
CA LEU A 74 3.03 -14.47 16.26
C LEU A 74 3.75 -15.77 15.92
N LYS A 75 3.53 -16.24 14.70
CA LYS A 75 4.12 -17.47 14.17
C LYS A 75 5.35 -17.16 13.32
N ASN A 76 6.09 -18.21 12.96
CA ASN A 76 7.24 -18.10 12.07
C ASN A 76 6.83 -17.62 10.67
N LEU A 77 7.71 -16.87 10.02
CA LEU A 77 7.55 -16.47 8.64
C LEU A 77 7.67 -17.68 7.70
N THR A 78 6.73 -17.77 6.76
CA THR A 78 6.79 -18.69 5.62
C THR A 78 7.30 -17.94 4.39
N GLY A 79 7.78 -18.64 3.35
CA GLY A 79 8.21 -17.98 2.11
C GLY A 79 7.10 -17.14 1.46
N LYS A 80 5.83 -17.55 1.57
CA LYS A 80 4.72 -16.73 1.09
C LYS A 80 4.52 -15.45 1.89
N THR A 81 4.63 -15.49 3.22
CA THR A 81 4.56 -14.25 4.01
C THR A 81 5.71 -13.30 3.69
N VAL A 82 6.92 -13.82 3.51
CA VAL A 82 8.09 -13.03 3.13
C VAL A 82 7.92 -12.42 1.73
N TYR A 83 7.41 -13.21 0.78
CA TYR A 83 7.09 -12.74 -0.56
C TYR A 83 6.04 -11.63 -0.55
N LEU A 84 4.95 -11.78 0.22
CA LEU A 84 3.91 -10.76 0.35
C LEU A 84 4.44 -9.47 0.97
N PHE A 85 5.26 -9.58 2.02
CA PHE A 85 5.90 -8.41 2.63
C PHE A 85 6.81 -7.68 1.63
N ASN A 86 7.69 -8.41 0.93
CA ASN A 86 8.55 -7.82 -0.10
C ASN A 86 7.72 -7.17 -1.22
N SER A 87 6.63 -7.81 -1.66
CA SER A 87 5.74 -7.25 -2.68
C SER A 87 5.06 -5.97 -2.20
N PHE A 88 4.64 -5.91 -0.94
CA PHE A 88 4.05 -4.73 -0.33
C PHE A 88 5.04 -3.56 -0.31
N VAL A 89 6.24 -3.78 0.23
CA VAL A 89 7.27 -2.73 0.29
C VAL A 89 7.69 -2.27 -1.11
N HIS A 90 7.79 -3.21 -2.06
CA HIS A 90 8.09 -2.86 -3.44
C HIS A 90 6.98 -1.98 -4.08
N SER A 91 5.70 -2.21 -3.74
CA SER A 91 4.61 -1.33 -4.19
C SER A 91 4.72 0.07 -3.59
N LEU A 92 5.10 0.19 -2.31
CA LEU A 92 5.35 1.50 -1.68
C LEU A 92 6.52 2.22 -2.36
N LEU A 93 7.62 1.52 -2.63
CA LEU A 93 8.76 2.07 -3.36
C LEU A 93 8.35 2.59 -4.74
N LYS A 94 7.52 1.84 -5.47
CA LYS A 94 7.00 2.30 -6.77
C LYS A 94 6.13 3.54 -6.65
N GLN A 95 5.23 3.59 -5.67
CA GLN A 95 4.39 4.75 -5.44
C GLN A 95 5.22 6.00 -5.11
N ASP A 96 6.25 5.84 -4.29
CA ASP A 96 7.19 6.91 -3.94
C ASP A 96 8.00 7.37 -5.16
N LEU A 97 8.51 6.43 -5.97
CA LEU A 97 9.14 6.73 -7.27
C LEU A 97 8.23 7.57 -8.16
N HIS A 98 6.99 7.13 -8.36
CA HIS A 98 6.04 7.80 -9.25
C HIS A 98 5.75 9.22 -8.76
N SER A 99 5.51 9.38 -7.46
CA SER A 99 5.23 10.68 -6.84
C SER A 99 6.44 11.61 -6.91
N TYR A 100 7.65 11.09 -6.68
CA TYR A 100 8.89 11.84 -6.75
C TYR A 100 9.17 12.32 -8.17
N VAL A 101 9.03 11.45 -9.18
CA VAL A 101 9.28 11.80 -10.57
C VAL A 101 8.23 12.81 -11.06
N ASP A 102 6.94 12.62 -10.75
CA ASP A 102 5.89 13.60 -11.09
C ASP A 102 6.25 14.98 -10.50
N LEU A 103 6.59 15.05 -9.20
CA LEU A 103 6.98 16.31 -8.55
C LEU A 103 8.20 16.97 -9.20
N MET A 104 9.25 16.20 -9.50
CA MET A 104 10.45 16.72 -10.17
C MET A 104 10.15 17.21 -11.58
N THR A 105 9.28 16.52 -12.31
CA THR A 105 8.85 16.94 -13.66
C THR A 105 7.97 18.18 -13.63
N ASP A 106 7.13 18.34 -12.61
CA ASP A 106 6.32 19.55 -12.41
C ASP A 106 7.20 20.77 -12.12
N MET A 107 8.37 20.56 -11.51
CA MET A 107 9.43 21.57 -11.36
C MET A 107 10.27 21.78 -12.63
N GLY A 108 9.94 21.14 -13.75
CA GLY A 108 10.62 21.30 -15.03
C GLY A 108 11.83 20.39 -15.27
N ASN A 109 12.11 19.45 -14.36
CA ASN A 109 13.22 18.51 -14.54
C ASN A 109 12.88 17.39 -15.54
N GLN A 110 13.91 16.85 -16.20
CA GLN A 110 13.74 15.69 -17.06
C GLN A 110 13.46 14.42 -16.24
N VAL A 111 12.64 13.51 -16.78
CA VAL A 111 12.32 12.21 -16.14
C VAL A 111 13.58 11.41 -15.83
N LYS A 112 14.53 11.36 -16.78
CA LYS A 112 15.80 10.63 -16.60
C LYS A 112 16.56 11.13 -15.37
N TYR A 113 16.82 12.43 -15.33
CA TYR A 113 17.48 13.08 -14.19
C TYR A 113 16.73 12.83 -12.88
N SER A 114 15.40 12.90 -12.90
CA SER A 114 14.57 12.66 -11.72
C SER A 114 14.73 11.23 -11.18
N ILE A 115 14.79 10.22 -12.06
CA ILE A 115 15.02 8.83 -11.65
C ILE A 115 16.46 8.64 -11.13
N GLU A 116 17.45 9.25 -11.76
CA GLU A 116 18.86 9.21 -11.27
C GLU A 116 18.98 9.83 -9.88
N CYS A 117 18.34 10.98 -9.64
CA CYS A 117 18.27 11.58 -8.31
C CYS A 117 17.54 10.68 -7.30
N PHE A 118 16.47 9.99 -7.71
CA PHE A 118 15.77 9.04 -6.86
C PHE A 118 16.67 7.86 -6.46
N MET A 119 17.41 7.29 -7.43
CA MET A 119 18.39 6.23 -7.14
C MET A 119 19.47 6.71 -6.18
N LEU A 120 20.00 7.91 -6.40
CA LEU A 120 21.01 8.52 -5.54
C LEU A 120 20.48 8.75 -4.11
N LYS A 121 19.23 9.23 -3.98
CA LYS A 121 18.57 9.51 -2.68
C LYS A 121 18.52 8.26 -1.78
N TYR A 122 18.23 7.09 -2.35
CA TYR A 122 18.17 5.82 -1.61
C TYR A 122 19.47 5.00 -1.68
N GLY A 123 20.50 5.51 -2.35
CA GLY A 123 21.76 4.79 -2.55
C GLY A 123 21.59 3.51 -3.38
N PHE A 124 20.66 3.47 -4.32
CA PHE A 124 20.48 2.32 -5.22
C PHE A 124 21.60 2.26 -6.25
N GLU A 125 22.19 1.07 -6.37
CA GLU A 125 23.14 0.76 -7.43
C GLU A 125 22.43 0.05 -8.58
N GLU A 126 23.06 0.07 -9.77
CA GLU A 126 22.54 -0.63 -10.95
C GLU A 126 22.43 -2.16 -10.72
N SER A 127 23.23 -2.69 -9.79
CA SER A 127 23.18 -4.09 -9.33
C SER A 127 21.93 -4.40 -8.48
N ASP A 128 21.37 -3.42 -7.76
CA ASP A 128 20.21 -3.60 -6.90
C ASP A 128 18.89 -3.52 -7.67
N ILE A 129 18.79 -2.49 -8.52
CA ILE A 129 17.66 -2.20 -9.39
C ILE A 129 18.12 -1.36 -10.57
N ALA A 130 18.07 -1.95 -11.76
CA ALA A 130 18.48 -1.27 -12.98
C ALA A 130 17.60 -0.05 -13.28
N TYR A 131 18.21 1.04 -13.76
CA TYR A 131 17.51 2.27 -14.16
C TYR A 131 16.34 1.97 -15.12
N ASP A 132 16.56 1.10 -16.11
CA ASP A 132 15.55 0.71 -17.09
C ASP A 132 14.28 0.10 -16.46
N THR A 133 14.44 -0.58 -15.32
CA THR A 133 13.30 -1.16 -14.59
C THR A 133 12.44 -0.06 -13.97
N LEU A 134 13.07 0.97 -13.39
CA LEU A 134 12.38 2.13 -12.82
C LEU A 134 11.70 2.95 -13.92
N LEU A 135 12.40 3.20 -15.03
CA LEU A 135 11.86 3.93 -16.17
C LEU A 135 10.61 3.24 -16.74
N LYS A 136 10.67 1.93 -16.99
CA LYS A 136 9.51 1.15 -17.47
C LYS A 136 8.36 1.17 -16.46
N SER A 137 8.65 1.10 -15.16
CA SER A 137 7.65 1.20 -14.09
C SER A 137 6.92 2.54 -14.14
N TYR A 138 7.65 3.64 -14.34
CA TYR A 138 7.06 4.98 -14.45
C TYR A 138 6.27 5.18 -15.76
N GLN A 139 6.79 4.70 -16.90
CA GLN A 139 6.08 4.77 -18.18
C GLN A 139 4.70 4.09 -18.12
N ARG A 140 4.64 2.88 -17.54
CA ARG A 140 3.37 2.16 -17.33
C ARG A 140 2.40 2.95 -16.45
N PHE A 141 2.89 3.55 -15.37
CA PHE A 141 2.06 4.41 -14.51
C PHE A 141 1.47 5.60 -15.27
N VAL A 142 2.27 6.27 -16.11
CA VAL A 142 1.80 7.38 -16.95
C VAL A 142 0.74 6.91 -17.95
N GLU A 143 0.92 5.74 -18.57
CA GLU A 143 -0.05 5.13 -19.50
C GLU A 143 -1.37 4.77 -18.79
N GLU A 144 -1.31 4.12 -17.63
CA GLU A 144 -2.47 3.76 -16.81
C GLU A 144 -3.23 5.01 -16.34
N ARG A 145 -2.52 6.07 -15.96
CA ARG A 145 -3.11 7.36 -15.60
C ARG A 145 -3.82 8.01 -16.78
N LYS A 146 -3.21 7.97 -17.98
CA LYS A 146 -3.84 8.48 -19.22
C LYS A 146 -5.06 7.65 -19.61
N ALA A 147 -5.00 6.33 -19.49
CA ALA A 147 -6.11 5.43 -19.78
C ALA A 147 -7.28 5.63 -18.80
N SER A 148 -7.00 5.85 -17.51
CA SER A 148 -8.02 6.10 -16.49
C SER A 148 -8.75 7.42 -16.73
N LYS A 149 -8.03 8.47 -17.15
CA LYS A 149 -8.65 9.75 -17.54
C LYS A 149 -9.60 9.61 -18.75
N LYS A 150 -9.30 8.71 -19.70
CA LYS A 150 -10.16 8.43 -20.87
C LYS A 150 -11.40 7.60 -20.53
N LYS A 151 -11.33 6.74 -19.50
CA LYS A 151 -12.40 5.81 -19.12
C LYS A 151 -13.40 6.38 -18.10
N GLY A 152 -13.15 7.56 -17.55
CA GLY A 152 -14.16 8.25 -16.75
C GLY A 152 -15.41 8.46 -17.60
N PRO A 153 -16.58 7.87 -17.27
CA PRO A 153 -17.80 8.23 -17.97
C PRO A 153 -17.93 9.73 -17.85
N ALA A 154 -18.17 10.42 -18.96
CA ALA A 154 -18.75 11.75 -18.93
C ALA A 154 -20.13 11.59 -18.27
N VAL A 155 -20.15 11.55 -16.93
CA VAL A 155 -21.36 11.72 -16.15
C VAL A 155 -21.72 13.17 -16.39
N THR A 156 -22.41 13.39 -17.50
CA THR A 156 -23.03 14.66 -17.78
C THR A 156 -23.84 15.03 -16.54
N PRO A 157 -23.70 16.25 -16.01
CA PRO A 157 -24.37 16.69 -14.78
C PRO A 157 -25.87 16.33 -14.76
N ARG A 158 -26.49 16.27 -15.94
CA ARG A 158 -27.89 15.88 -16.14
C ARG A 158 -28.23 14.44 -15.74
N LYS A 159 -27.34 13.46 -15.93
CA LYS A 159 -27.59 12.07 -15.51
C LYS A 159 -27.49 11.92 -14.00
N ALA A 160 -26.43 12.49 -13.39
CA ALA A 160 -26.30 12.52 -11.93
C ALA A 160 -27.50 13.19 -11.26
N LEU A 161 -27.98 14.31 -11.82
CA LEU A 161 -29.13 15.05 -11.28
C LEU A 161 -30.44 14.28 -11.43
N LYS A 162 -30.64 13.56 -12.54
CA LYS A 162 -31.80 12.66 -12.71
C LYS A 162 -31.77 11.49 -11.74
N ASP A 163 -30.62 10.88 -11.51
CA ASP A 163 -30.50 9.77 -10.55
C ASP A 163 -30.72 10.23 -9.10
N LEU A 164 -30.24 11.43 -8.76
CA LEU A 164 -30.49 12.08 -7.46
C LEU A 164 -31.98 12.38 -7.27
N GLN A 165 -32.66 12.94 -8.29
CA GLN A 165 -34.10 13.18 -8.27
C GLN A 165 -34.90 11.87 -8.09
N ARG A 166 -34.48 10.79 -8.75
CA ARG A 166 -35.13 9.47 -8.65
C ARG A 166 -34.96 8.83 -7.28
N ASN A 167 -33.79 9.01 -6.66
CA ASN A 167 -33.54 8.53 -5.31
C ASN A 167 -34.29 9.34 -4.25
N LEU A 168 -34.38 10.67 -4.40
CA LEU A 168 -35.17 11.52 -3.51
C LEU A 168 -36.67 11.17 -3.54
N THR A 169 -37.22 10.91 -4.73
CA THR A 169 -38.63 10.50 -4.86
C THR A 169 -38.90 9.12 -4.26
N ARG A 170 -37.93 8.19 -4.31
CA ARG A 170 -38.05 6.89 -3.62
C ARG A 170 -38.06 7.02 -2.11
N ILE A 171 -37.23 7.89 -1.54
CA ILE A 171 -37.18 8.12 -0.09
C ILE A 171 -38.49 8.75 0.39
N ALA A 172 -39.03 9.72 -0.36
CA ALA A 172 -40.31 10.35 -0.04
C ALA A 172 -41.49 9.36 -0.06
N ALA A 173 -41.45 8.33 -0.91
CA ALA A 173 -42.52 7.33 -1.01
C ALA A 173 -42.51 6.30 0.14
N ILE A 174 -41.42 6.18 0.90
CA ILE A 174 -41.25 5.14 1.94
C ILE A 174 -41.50 5.70 3.36
N ALA A 175 -41.75 7.00 3.52
CA ALA A 175 -42.06 7.58 4.82
C ALA A 175 -43.58 7.55 5.10
N PRO A 176 -44.11 6.56 5.84
CA PRO A 176 -45.45 6.68 6.40
C PRO A 176 -45.44 7.81 7.43
N LEU A 177 -46.18 8.87 7.14
CA LEU A 177 -46.51 9.91 8.11
C LEU A 177 -47.14 9.24 9.35
N PRO A 178 -46.56 9.39 10.55
CA PRO A 178 -47.21 8.90 11.76
C PRO A 178 -48.50 9.68 11.93
N ALA A 179 -49.64 8.96 11.81
CA ALA A 179 -50.95 9.53 12.05
C ALA A 179 -50.99 10.10 13.46
N ALA A 180 -51.05 11.41 13.56
CA ALA A 180 -51.18 12.14 14.82
C ALA A 180 -52.46 11.68 15.52
N GLY A 181 -52.30 10.84 16.53
CA GLY A 181 -53.38 10.41 17.40
C GLY A 181 -53.89 11.59 18.22
N LEU A 182 -55.03 12.14 17.80
CA LEU A 182 -55.89 13.02 18.60
C LEU A 182 -56.40 12.21 19.82
N ARG A 183 -55.71 12.31 20.95
CA ARG A 183 -56.26 11.90 22.25
C ARG A 183 -57.29 12.94 22.68
N GLN A 184 -58.57 12.56 22.60
CA GLN A 184 -59.64 13.28 23.26
C GLN A 184 -59.45 13.19 24.78
N MET A 185 -59.39 14.34 25.44
CA MET A 185 -59.57 14.44 26.89
C MET A 185 -61.07 14.50 27.15
N SER A 186 -61.61 13.42 27.72
CA SER A 186 -62.94 13.42 28.33
C SER A 186 -62.82 13.78 29.82
N VAL A 187 -63.67 14.73 30.19
CA VAL A 187 -63.84 15.42 31.48
C VAL A 187 -64.38 14.50 32.56
#